data_AF-A0A7C1GKR9-F1
#
_entry.id   AF-A0A7C1GKR9-F1
#
_cell.length_a   1.000
_cell.length_b   1.000
_cell.length_c   1.000
_cell.angle_alpha   90.00
_cell.angle_beta   90.00
_cell.angle_gamma   90.00
#
_symmetry.space_group_name_H-M   'P 1'
#
loop_
_entity.id
_entity.type
_entity.pdbx_description
1 polymer ?
#
loop_
_entity_poly.entity_id
_entity_poly.type
_entity_poly.pdbx_seq_one_letter_code
_entity_poly.pdbx_strand_id
1 'polypeptide(L)'
;ETLDAIESGDIQKAFRDIETDSVLTNQKQVAYRIREGIERFYITDINNPAASSVAQSDIWVMWDLVSNNVGKFNHVPGGANVLYMDGHVEFVRFPGPMPVSRLMGIIND
;
A
#
# COMPACT_ATOMS: atom_id res chain seq x y z
N GLU A 1 0.62 18.73 10.94
CA GLU A 1 1.66 18.87 9.89
C GLU A 1 1.21 18.41 8.50
N THR A 2 0.81 17.15 8.30
CA THR A 2 0.34 16.67 6.99
C THR A 2 -1.03 17.22 6.61
N LEU A 3 -1.96 17.33 7.56
CA LEU A 3 -3.26 17.98 7.33
C LEU A 3 -3.09 19.47 7.02
N ASP A 4 -2.29 20.19 7.78
CA ASP A 4 -1.99 21.61 7.54
C ASP A 4 -1.33 21.84 6.15
N ALA A 5 -0.51 20.89 5.69
CA ALA A 5 0.10 20.93 4.36
C ALA A 5 -0.90 20.68 3.22
N ILE A 6 -1.87 19.78 3.45
CA ILE A 6 -2.98 19.52 2.52
C ILE A 6 -3.89 20.74 2.44
N GLU A 7 -4.24 21.33 3.59
CA GLU A 7 -5.06 22.54 3.68
C GLU A 7 -4.36 23.76 3.06
N SER A 8 -3.03 23.84 3.17
CA SER A 8 -2.26 24.91 2.54
C SER A 8 -2.04 24.74 1.03
N GLY A 9 -2.45 23.60 0.44
CA GLY A 9 -2.21 23.28 -0.97
C GLY A 9 -0.72 23.16 -1.33
N ASP A 10 0.15 22.99 -0.33
CA ASP A 10 1.60 22.96 -0.52
C ASP A 10 2.03 21.52 -0.81
N ILE A 11 2.04 21.22 -2.12
CA ILE A 11 2.37 19.90 -2.66
C ILE A 11 3.77 19.45 -2.21
N GLN A 12 4.72 20.36 -2.03
CA GLN A 12 6.08 20.02 -1.59
C GLN A 12 6.10 19.49 -0.15
N LYS A 13 5.26 20.07 0.73
CA LYS A 13 5.08 19.55 2.09
C LYS A 13 4.35 18.22 2.13
N ALA A 14 3.42 17.96 1.21
CA ALA A 14 2.74 16.67 1.13
C ALA A 14 3.71 15.54 0.76
N PHE A 15 4.67 15.83 -0.12
CA PHE A 15 5.63 14.84 -0.61
C PHE A 15 6.87 14.65 0.26
N ARG A 16 7.17 15.52 1.23
CA ARG A 16 8.35 15.39 2.10
C ARG A 16 8.31 14.12 2.95
N ASP A 17 9.48 13.60 3.30
CA ASP A 17 9.60 12.48 4.23
C ASP A 17 9.16 12.92 5.63
N ILE A 18 8.57 12.00 6.39
CA ILE A 18 7.98 12.33 7.68
C ILE A 18 8.98 12.00 8.77
N GLU A 19 9.42 13.01 9.52
CA GLU A 19 10.10 12.78 10.79
C GLU A 19 9.07 12.37 11.83
N THR A 20 9.30 11.25 12.49
CA THR A 20 8.44 10.73 13.55
C THR A 20 9.27 10.09 14.65
N ASP A 21 8.76 10.07 15.87
CA ASP A 21 9.41 9.38 16.97
C ASP A 21 9.01 7.90 16.97
N SER A 22 10.00 7.02 17.09
CA SER A 22 9.76 5.60 17.25
C SER A 22 9.10 5.33 18.60
N VAL A 23 7.90 4.75 18.56
CA VAL A 23 7.16 4.33 19.75
C VAL A 23 7.91 3.26 20.56
N LEU A 24 8.88 2.57 19.94
CA LEU A 24 9.65 1.49 20.56
C LEU A 24 10.97 1.98 21.16
N THR A 25 11.61 2.98 20.54
CA THR A 25 12.96 3.41 20.94
C THR A 25 13.05 4.85 21.44
N ASN A 26 11.96 5.63 21.36
CA ASN A 26 11.94 7.08 21.61
C ASN A 26 13.03 7.85 20.84
N GLN A 27 13.46 7.31 19.70
CA GLN A 27 14.39 7.97 18.79
C GLN A 27 13.65 8.53 17.59
N LYS A 28 14.17 9.63 17.05
CA LYS A 28 13.72 10.16 15.77
C LYS A 28 14.02 9.16 14.66
N GLN A 29 13.03 8.90 13.83
CA GLN A 29 13.13 8.09 12.62
C GLN A 29 12.44 8.81 11.46
N VAL A 30 12.85 8.45 10.24
CA VAL A 30 12.28 9.02 9.02
C VAL A 30 11.41 7.97 8.35
N ALA A 31 10.12 8.27 8.23
CA ALA A 31 9.18 7.53 7.41
C ALA A 31 9.27 8.02 5.96
N TYR A 32 9.90 7.22 5.11
CA TYR A 32 10.08 7.54 3.70
C TYR A 32 8.78 7.38 2.90
N ARG A 33 8.51 8.33 1.99
CA ARG A 33 7.37 8.25 1.06
C ARG A 33 7.64 7.33 -0.12
N ILE A 34 6.59 6.76 -0.70
CA ILE A 34 6.65 6.15 -2.03
C ILE A 34 6.89 7.27 -3.04
N ARG A 35 7.97 7.17 -3.83
CA ARG A 35 8.37 8.14 -4.86
C ARG A 35 9.02 7.37 -6.01
N GLU A 36 8.83 7.87 -7.22
CA GLU A 36 9.52 7.41 -8.42
C GLU A 36 11.04 7.62 -8.27
N GLY A 37 11.85 6.74 -8.85
CA GLY A 37 13.31 6.80 -8.81
C GLY A 37 13.96 6.23 -7.53
N ILE A 38 13.16 5.70 -6.60
CA ILE A 38 13.65 4.93 -5.44
C ILE A 38 13.22 3.47 -5.61
N GLU A 39 14.12 2.66 -6.18
CA GLU A 39 13.89 1.23 -6.32
C GLU A 39 13.96 0.55 -4.95
N ARG A 40 12.93 -0.26 -4.65
CA ARG A 40 12.89 -1.09 -3.44
C ARG A 40 12.83 -2.54 -3.86
N PHE A 41 13.71 -3.35 -3.28
CA PHE A 41 13.75 -4.78 -3.56
C PHE A 41 13.12 -5.53 -2.39
N TYR A 42 12.12 -6.36 -2.69
CA TYR A 42 11.59 -7.29 -1.71
C TYR A 42 12.32 -8.61 -1.85
N ILE A 43 13.21 -8.88 -0.90
CA ILE A 43 14.03 -10.08 -0.86
C ILE A 43 13.34 -11.10 0.02
N THR A 44 12.92 -12.21 -0.59
CA THR A 44 12.24 -13.29 0.13
C THR A 44 13.22 -14.28 0.78
N ASP A 45 14.44 -14.40 0.24
CA ASP A 45 15.54 -15.18 0.83
C ASP A 45 16.83 -14.37 0.84
N ILE A 46 17.32 -14.06 2.05
CA ILE A 46 18.54 -13.29 2.28
C ILE A 46 19.81 -13.99 1.78
N ASN A 47 19.79 -15.33 1.68
CA ASN A 47 20.95 -16.09 1.22
C ASN A 47 21.05 -16.12 -0.31
N ASN A 48 19.95 -15.81 -1.00
CA ASN A 48 19.92 -15.75 -2.46
C ASN A 48 19.15 -14.51 -2.94
N PRO A 49 19.72 -13.30 -2.72
CA PRO A 49 19.02 -12.03 -2.92
C PRO A 49 18.67 -11.74 -4.38
N ALA A 50 19.46 -12.25 -5.33
CA ALA A 50 19.25 -12.00 -6.75
C ALA A 50 18.10 -12.83 -7.35
N ALA A 51 17.93 -14.08 -6.91
CA ALA A 51 16.89 -14.96 -7.46
C ALA A 51 15.53 -14.81 -6.75
N SER A 52 15.52 -14.19 -5.57
CA SER A 52 14.35 -14.11 -4.69
C SER A 52 13.73 -12.71 -4.62
N SER A 53 14.18 -11.80 -5.50
CA SER A 53 13.65 -10.44 -5.63
C SER A 53 12.28 -10.46 -6.33
N VAL A 54 11.26 -9.91 -5.68
CA VAL A 54 9.93 -9.70 -6.28
C VAL A 54 9.82 -8.28 -6.85
N ALA A 55 9.12 -8.12 -7.98
CA ALA A 55 8.89 -6.82 -8.60
C ALA A 55 8.00 -5.93 -7.70
N GLN A 56 8.29 -4.63 -7.64
CA GLN A 56 7.50 -3.67 -6.85
C GLN A 56 6.05 -3.55 -7.32
N SER A 57 5.82 -3.82 -8.61
CA SER A 57 4.49 -3.89 -9.22
C SER A 57 3.65 -5.06 -8.73
N ASP A 58 4.22 -6.03 -8.03
CA ASP A 58 3.50 -7.23 -7.57
C ASP A 58 3.19 -7.14 -6.05
N ILE A 59 3.71 -6.13 -5.36
CA ILE A 59 3.59 -5.98 -3.91
C ILE A 59 2.50 -4.96 -3.60
N TRP A 60 1.34 -5.45 -3.16
CA TRP A 60 0.23 -4.62 -2.69
C TRP A 60 0.54 -3.95 -1.35
N VAL A 61 0.17 -2.68 -1.21
CA VAL A 61 0.40 -1.84 -0.02
C VAL A 61 -0.92 -1.49 0.66
N MET A 62 -1.94 -1.08 -0.11
CA MET A 62 -3.26 -0.68 0.38
C MET A 62 -4.33 -1.09 -0.62
N TRP A 63 -5.55 -1.37 -0.15
CA TRP A 63 -6.67 -1.73 -1.01
C TRP A 63 -8.00 -1.34 -0.38
N ASP A 64 -9.04 -1.22 -1.21
CA ASP A 64 -10.42 -0.97 -0.76
C ASP A 64 -10.99 -2.17 0.03
N LEU A 65 -12.10 -1.96 0.75
CA LEU A 65 -12.78 -3.04 1.47
C LEU A 65 -13.22 -4.17 0.52
N VAL A 66 -12.89 -5.41 0.89
CA VAL A 66 -13.27 -6.64 0.18
C VAL A 66 -14.13 -7.50 1.10
N SER A 67 -15.27 -8.01 0.61
CA SER A 67 -16.25 -8.78 1.41
C SER A 67 -17.02 -9.76 0.53
N ASN A 68 -17.65 -10.81 1.09
CA ASN A 68 -18.60 -11.64 0.34
C ASN A 68 -20.00 -11.00 0.25
N ASN A 69 -20.25 -9.94 1.01
CA ASN A 69 -21.47 -9.15 0.94
C ASN A 69 -21.30 -8.02 -0.08
N VAL A 70 -22.07 -8.09 -1.17
CA VAL A 70 -22.07 -7.09 -2.26
C VAL A 70 -22.30 -5.66 -1.75
N GLY A 71 -23.09 -5.49 -0.68
CA GLY A 71 -23.40 -4.17 -0.11
C GLY A 71 -22.23 -3.50 0.64
N LYS A 72 -21.13 -4.22 0.90
CA LYS A 72 -19.94 -3.66 1.56
C LYS A 72 -18.90 -3.12 0.57
N PHE A 73 -19.08 -3.31 -0.75
CA PHE A 73 -18.14 -2.77 -1.74
C PHE A 73 -18.38 -1.29 -2.03
N ASN A 74 -17.30 -0.54 -2.25
CA ASN A 74 -17.36 0.85 -2.68
C ASN A 74 -17.98 1.02 -4.08
N HIS A 75 -17.89 0.00 -4.94
CA HIS A 75 -18.46 -0.02 -6.29
C HIS A 75 -18.99 -1.42 -6.64
N VAL A 76 -20.16 -1.50 -7.30
CA VAL A 76 -20.78 -2.75 -7.78
C VAL A 76 -20.76 -2.75 -9.32
N PRO A 77 -20.40 -3.84 -10.02
CA PRO A 77 -20.05 -5.18 -9.53
C PRO A 77 -18.69 -5.20 -8.79
N GLY A 78 -18.64 -5.97 -7.70
CA GLY A 78 -17.61 -5.88 -6.66
C GLY A 78 -16.16 -6.01 -7.15
N GLY A 79 -15.26 -5.42 -6.39
CA GLY A 79 -13.82 -5.33 -6.66
C GLY A 79 -13.20 -4.28 -5.76
N ALA A 80 -11.89 -4.12 -5.85
CA ALA A 80 -11.16 -3.13 -5.07
C ALA A 80 -10.07 -2.49 -5.92
N ASN A 81 -9.87 -1.19 -5.73
CA ASN A 81 -8.63 -0.56 -6.16
C ASN A 81 -7.51 -1.04 -5.22
N VAL A 82 -6.41 -1.48 -5.80
CA VAL A 82 -5.23 -1.97 -5.08
C VAL A 82 -4.05 -1.07 -5.44
N LEU A 83 -3.43 -0.46 -4.43
CA LEU A 83 -2.20 0.33 -4.54
C LEU A 83 -1.00 -0.60 -4.36
N TYR A 84 -0.02 -0.48 -5.27
CA TYR A 84 1.22 -1.26 -5.25
C TYR A 84 2.45 -0.43 -4.85
N MET A 85 3.58 -1.10 -4.59
CA MET A 85 4.77 -0.47 -4.03
C MET A 85 5.48 0.50 -5.00
N ASP A 86 5.29 0.31 -6.30
CA ASP A 86 5.72 1.26 -7.34
C ASP A 86 4.78 2.48 -7.47
N GLY A 87 3.68 2.51 -6.72
CA GLY A 87 2.71 3.60 -6.66
C GLY A 87 1.57 3.50 -7.67
N HIS A 88 1.54 2.48 -8.53
CA HIS A 88 0.40 2.29 -9.43
C HIS A 88 -0.83 1.77 -8.67
N VAL A 89 -2.01 2.02 -9.23
CA VAL A 89 -3.28 1.49 -8.74
C VAL A 89 -3.92 0.64 -9.84
N GLU A 90 -4.26 -0.60 -9.51
CA GLU A 90 -5.01 -1.51 -10.39
C GLU A 90 -6.39 -1.78 -9.79
N PHE A 91 -7.42 -1.83 -10.65
CA PHE A 91 -8.73 -2.31 -10.23
C PHE A 91 -8.83 -3.83 -10.40
N VAL A 92 -8.91 -4.55 -9.28
CA VAL A 92 -9.05 -6.01 -9.27
C VAL A 92 -10.50 -6.40 -8.99
N ARG A 93 -11.09 -7.19 -9.89
CA ARG A 93 -12.47 -7.69 -9.75
C ARG A 93 -12.55 -8.77 -8.68
N PHE A 94 -13.60 -8.72 -7.86
CA PHE A 94 -13.86 -9.77 -6.87
C PHE A 94 -14.68 -10.91 -7.49
N PRO A 95 -14.32 -12.19 -7.26
CA PRO A 95 -13.11 -12.66 -6.57
C PRO A 95 -11.89 -12.69 -7.50
N GLY A 96 -10.74 -12.31 -6.96
CA GLY A 96 -9.45 -12.26 -7.67
C GLY A 96 -8.27 -12.79 -6.84
N PRO A 97 -7.03 -12.46 -7.22
CA PRO A 97 -5.83 -12.73 -6.40
C PRO A 97 -5.87 -11.95 -5.08
N MET A 98 -4.96 -12.28 -4.16
CA MET A 98 -4.76 -11.46 -2.95
C MET A 98 -4.36 -10.03 -3.37
N PRO A 99 -4.87 -8.95 -2.71
CA PRO A 99 -5.75 -8.95 -1.54
C PRO A 99 -7.26 -9.10 -1.83
N VAL A 100 -7.69 -9.15 -3.09
CA VAL A 100 -9.11 -9.19 -3.49
C VAL A 100 -9.65 -10.62 -3.64
N SER A 101 -9.16 -11.52 -2.79
CA SER A 101 -9.51 -12.95 -2.82
C SER A 101 -10.76 -13.26 -1.98
N ARG A 102 -11.41 -14.40 -2.26
CA ARG A 102 -12.52 -14.89 -1.41
C ARG A 102 -12.11 -15.06 0.05
N LEU A 103 -10.88 -15.52 0.30
CA LEU A 103 -10.37 -15.70 1.65
C LEU A 103 -10.34 -14.37 2.41
N MET A 104 -9.85 -13.31 1.76
CA MET A 104 -9.85 -11.98 2.36
C MET A 104 -11.27 -11.46 2.61
N GLY A 105 -12.19 -11.73 1.68
CA GLY A 105 -13.61 -11.42 1.86
C GLY A 105 -14.23 -12.07 3.09
N ILE A 106 -13.85 -13.31 3.41
CA ILE A 106 -14.31 -14.03 4.62
C ILE A 106 -13.73 -13.40 5.89
N ILE A 107 -12.46 -12.98 5.89
CA ILE A 107 -11.81 -12.38 7.06
C ILE A 107 -12.47 -11.05 7.46
N ASN A 108 -12.97 -10.30 6.47
CA ASN A 108 -13.59 -8.98 6.68
C ASN A 108 -15.10 -9.04 6.94
N ASP A 109 -15.70 -10.23 6.97
CA ASP A 109 -17.15 -10.41 7.15
C ASP A 109 -17.60 -10.57 8.59
#